data_AF-U7Q7B8-F1
#
_entry.id   AF-U7Q7B8-F1
#
_cell.length_a   1.000
_cell.length_b   1.000
_cell.length_c   1.000
_cell.angle_alpha   90.00
_cell.angle_beta   90.00
_cell.angle_gamma   90.00
#
_symmetry.space_group_name_H-M   'P 1'
#
loop_
_entity.id
_entity.type
_entity.pdbx_description
1 polymer ?
#
loop_
_entity_poly.entity_id
_entity_poly.type
_entity_poly.pdbx_seq_one_letter_code
_entity_poly.pdbx_strand_id
1 'polypeptide(L)'
;TLFRSIRDILQTASVFVTLDEDVDKRSQELEDLGFGLYDSFHIASAERGKADILLTTDDRLLKKANSYQDRLLVRLSNPVNWLMTIFQQEGEMSNDTN
;
A
#
# COMPACT_ATOMS: atom_id res chain seq x y z
N THR A 1 26.68 7.88 -0.28
CA THR A 1 26.41 6.50 0.18
C THR A 1 24.95 6.24 0.55
N LEU A 2 24.11 7.26 0.81
CA LEU A 2 22.63 7.09 0.91
C LEU A 2 21.90 7.34 -0.43
N PHE A 3 22.30 8.39 -1.17
CA PHE A 3 21.71 8.76 -2.45
C PHE A 3 21.85 7.70 -3.55
N ARG A 4 22.88 6.84 -3.49
CA ARG A 4 23.03 5.73 -4.45
C ARG A 4 21.99 4.65 -4.17
N SER A 5 21.86 4.21 -2.93
CA SER A 5 20.88 3.20 -2.52
C SER A 5 19.44 3.59 -2.83
N ILE A 6 19.06 4.85 -2.63
CA ILE A 6 17.72 5.33 -3.00
C ILE A 6 17.52 5.27 -4.52
N ARG A 7 18.52 5.71 -5.30
CA ARG A 7 18.44 5.69 -6.77
C ARG A 7 18.37 4.25 -7.31
N ASP A 8 19.10 3.32 -6.72
CA ASP A 8 19.09 1.90 -7.11
C ASP A 8 17.73 1.25 -6.82
N ILE A 9 17.10 1.56 -5.68
CA ILE A 9 15.75 1.08 -5.37
C ILE A 9 14.72 1.69 -6.34
N LEU A 10 14.83 2.98 -6.64
CA LEU A 10 13.94 3.65 -7.60
C LEU A 10 14.03 3.06 -9.01
N GLN A 11 15.18 2.50 -9.42
CA GLN A 11 15.31 1.81 -10.71
C GLN A 11 14.49 0.51 -10.79
N THR A 12 14.10 -0.06 -9.64
CA THR A 12 13.25 -1.24 -9.57
C THR A 12 11.77 -0.90 -9.74
N ALA A 13 11.39 0.38 -9.62
CA ALA A 13 10.00 0.80 -9.71
C ALA A 13 9.51 0.78 -11.16
N SER A 14 8.43 0.04 -11.41
CA SER A 14 7.79 -0.02 -12.72
C SER A 14 6.81 1.13 -12.98
N VAL A 15 6.29 1.75 -11.91
CA VAL A 15 5.24 2.78 -11.99
C VAL A 15 5.60 3.94 -11.07
N PHE A 16 5.47 5.17 -11.60
CA PHE A 16 5.61 6.41 -10.85
C PHE A 16 4.27 7.13 -10.81
N VAL A 17 3.74 7.34 -9.61
CA VAL A 17 2.50 8.09 -9.40
C VAL A 17 2.86 9.56 -9.22
N THR A 18 2.30 10.42 -10.07
CA THR A 18 2.45 11.88 -9.92
C THR A 18 1.41 12.38 -8.93
N LEU A 19 1.81 13.28 -8.04
CA LEU A 19 0.89 14.00 -7.16
C LEU A 19 0.17 15.07 -7.99
N ASP A 20 -1.03 14.75 -8.44
CA ASP A 20 -1.93 15.65 -9.15
C ASP A 20 -3.08 16.10 -8.24
N GLU A 21 -3.96 16.96 -8.77
CA GLU A 21 -5.11 17.48 -8.02
C GLU A 21 -6.07 16.37 -7.55
N ASP A 22 -6.16 15.25 -8.26
CA ASP A 22 -7.00 14.11 -7.83
C ASP A 22 -6.41 13.45 -6.58
N VAL A 23 -5.08 13.25 -6.55
CA VAL A 23 -4.37 12.68 -5.40
C VAL A 23 -4.47 13.63 -4.20
N ASP A 24 -4.29 14.93 -4.41
CA ASP A 24 -4.37 15.95 -3.35
C ASP A 24 -5.78 16.02 -2.73
N LYS A 25 -6.82 16.04 -3.57
CA LYS A 25 -8.20 15.99 -3.10
C LYS A 25 -8.47 14.71 -2.31
N ARG A 26 -8.01 13.56 -2.82
CA ARG A 26 -8.21 12.29 -2.15
C ARG A 26 -7.44 12.20 -0.83
N SER A 27 -6.24 12.77 -0.74
CA SER A 27 -5.52 12.84 0.53
C SER A 27 -6.26 13.68 1.55
N GLN A 28 -6.88 14.80 1.15
CA GLN A 28 -7.68 15.61 2.07
C GLN A 28 -8.89 14.84 2.61
N GLU A 29 -9.60 14.07 1.77
CA GLU A 29 -10.69 13.21 2.22
C GLU A 29 -10.23 12.16 3.25
N LEU A 30 -9.03 11.61 3.08
CA LEU A 30 -8.44 10.65 4.01
C LEU A 30 -7.98 11.35 5.31
N GLU A 31 -7.45 12.57 5.24
CA GLU A 31 -7.15 13.36 6.45
C GLU A 31 -8.41 13.65 7.26
N ASP A 32 -9.54 13.91 6.61
CA ASP A 32 -10.83 14.11 7.27
C ASP A 32 -11.35 12.83 7.96
N LEU A 33 -10.97 11.65 7.47
CA LEU A 33 -11.17 10.35 8.16
C LEU A 33 -10.19 10.13 9.32
N GLY A 34 -9.21 11.04 9.47
CA GLY A 34 -8.25 11.12 10.55
C GLY A 34 -6.87 10.59 10.20
N PHE A 35 -6.59 10.14 8.98
CA PHE A 35 -5.24 9.73 8.60
C PHE A 35 -4.25 10.92 8.69
N GLY A 36 -2.98 10.65 8.99
CA GLY A 36 -1.98 11.72 9.00
C GLY A 36 -1.67 12.19 7.58
N LEU A 37 -1.28 13.46 7.40
CA LEU A 37 -0.96 14.06 6.10
C LEU A 37 -0.20 13.12 5.13
N TYR A 38 0.96 12.61 5.55
CA TYR A 38 1.76 11.72 4.70
C TYR A 38 1.11 10.35 4.47
N ASP A 39 0.41 9.80 5.46
CA ASP A 39 -0.29 8.53 5.31
C ASP A 39 -1.41 8.66 4.27
N SER A 40 -2.16 9.77 4.31
CA SER A 40 -3.19 10.10 3.35
C SER A 40 -2.64 10.18 1.94
N PHE A 41 -1.50 10.84 1.74
CA PHE A 41 -0.83 10.87 0.43
C PHE A 41 -0.35 9.50 -0.03
N HIS A 42 0.21 8.67 0.85
CA HIS A 42 0.64 7.32 0.48
C HIS A 42 -0.53 6.44 0.05
N ILE A 43 -1.65 6.49 0.78
CA ILE A 43 -2.87 5.75 0.44
C ILE A 43 -3.44 6.27 -0.88
N ALA A 44 -3.65 7.59 -1.03
CA ALA A 44 -4.19 8.18 -2.25
C ALA A 44 -3.31 7.87 -3.49
N SER A 45 -1.98 7.87 -3.31
CA SER A 45 -1.05 7.48 -4.37
C SER A 45 -1.18 6.01 -4.75
N ALA A 46 -1.34 5.11 -3.77
CA ALA A 46 -1.54 3.68 -4.03
C ALA A 46 -2.89 3.42 -4.74
N GLU A 47 -3.95 4.12 -4.34
CA GLU A 47 -5.25 4.09 -5.02
C GLU A 47 -5.14 4.58 -6.47
N ARG A 48 -4.45 5.72 -6.69
CA ARG A 48 -4.23 6.27 -8.04
C ARG A 48 -3.40 5.35 -8.93
N GLY A 49 -2.39 4.71 -8.34
CA GLY A 49 -1.57 3.69 -8.98
C GLY A 49 -2.29 2.36 -9.22
N LYS A 50 -3.55 2.22 -8.76
CA LYS A 50 -4.34 0.99 -8.81
C LYS A 50 -3.62 -0.21 -8.20
N ALA A 51 -2.89 0.03 -7.12
CA ALA A 51 -2.25 -1.04 -6.38
C ALA A 51 -3.32 -1.89 -5.68
N ASP A 52 -3.20 -3.21 -5.77
CA ASP A 52 -4.08 -4.11 -5.01
C ASP A 52 -3.81 -3.99 -3.51
N ILE A 53 -2.52 -3.86 -3.15
CA ILE A 53 -2.04 -3.87 -1.77
C ILE A 53 -0.94 -2.82 -1.58
N LEU A 54 -1.09 -1.98 -0.55
CA LEU A 54 -0.06 -1.07 -0.06
C LEU A 54 0.66 -1.70 1.14
N LEU A 55 1.95 -1.96 0.99
CA LEU A 55 2.76 -2.57 2.03
C LEU A 55 3.40 -1.51 2.94
N THR A 56 3.24 -1.68 4.26
CA THR A 56 3.85 -0.79 5.26
C THR A 56 4.22 -1.54 6.53
N THR A 57 5.26 -1.06 7.23
CA THR A 57 5.68 -1.60 8.54
C THR A 57 5.12 -0.78 9.71
N ASP A 58 4.33 0.26 9.46
CA ASP A 58 3.72 1.08 10.52
C ASP A 58 2.41 0.44 11.03
N ASP A 59 2.46 -0.16 12.22
CA ASP A 59 1.31 -0.79 12.86
C ASP A 59 0.16 0.17 13.18
N ARG A 60 0.44 1.46 13.41
CA ARG A 60 -0.60 2.46 13.69
C ARG A 60 -1.40 2.74 12.43
N LEU A 61 -0.71 2.90 11.30
CA LEU A 61 -1.35 3.06 9.99
C LEU A 61 -2.16 1.81 9.62
N LEU A 62 -1.60 0.61 9.80
CA LEU A 62 -2.30 -0.65 9.52
C LEU A 62 -3.59 -0.78 10.31
N LYS A 63 -3.55 -0.53 11.62
CA LYS A 63 -4.75 -0.59 12.48
C LYS A 63 -5.82 0.37 12.02
N LYS A 64 -5.43 1.60 11.68
CA LYS A 64 -6.36 2.64 11.24
C LYS A 64 -6.98 2.31 9.88
N ALA A 65 -6.15 1.89 8.92
CA ALA A 65 -6.61 1.48 7.61
C ALA A 65 -7.59 0.31 7.69
N ASN A 66 -7.31 -0.68 8.55
CA ASN A 66 -8.23 -1.80 8.76
C ASN A 66 -9.58 -1.36 9.35
N SER A 67 -9.61 -0.36 10.24
CA SER A 67 -10.86 0.22 10.76
C SER A 67 -11.68 0.97 9.71
N TYR A 68 -11.05 1.45 8.63
CA TYR A 68 -11.69 2.20 7.56
C TYR A 68 -11.62 1.47 6.21
N GLN A 69 -11.43 0.14 6.19
CA GLN A 69 -11.16 -0.60 4.95
C GLN A 69 -12.28 -0.44 3.90
N ASP A 70 -13.54 -0.31 4.33
CA ASP A 70 -14.69 -0.08 3.46
C ASP A 70 -14.66 1.28 2.73
N ARG A 71 -13.81 2.21 3.18
CA ARG A 71 -13.61 3.54 2.62
C ARG A 71 -12.34 3.66 1.79
N LEU A 72 -11.51 2.62 1.78
CA LEU A 72 -10.25 2.56 1.05
C LEU A 72 -10.40 1.67 -0.19
N LEU A 73 -9.82 2.09 -1.31
CA LEU A 73 -9.80 1.31 -2.55
C LEU A 73 -8.62 0.32 -2.59
N VAL A 74 -7.68 0.46 -1.66
CA VAL A 74 -6.47 -0.36 -1.52
C VAL A 74 -6.45 -1.02 -0.15
N ARG A 75 -5.99 -2.27 -0.10
CA ARG A 75 -5.76 -2.98 1.17
C ARG A 75 -4.36 -2.65 1.69
N LEU A 76 -4.25 -2.36 2.97
CA LEU A 76 -2.94 -2.22 3.60
C LEU A 76 -2.52 -3.52 4.30
N SER A 77 -1.23 -3.86 4.22
CA SER A 77 -0.70 -5.04 4.91
C SER A 77 0.76 -4.85 5.32
N ASN A 78 1.16 -5.55 6.38
CA ASN A 78 2.58 -5.74 6.66
C ASN A 78 3.22 -6.63 5.58
N PRO A 79 4.42 -6.30 5.04
CA PRO A 79 5.11 -7.10 4.03
C PRO A 79 5.26 -8.58 4.41
N VAL A 80 5.58 -8.87 5.68
CA VAL A 80 5.78 -10.25 6.17
C VAL A 80 4.46 -11.01 6.18
N ASN A 81 3.41 -10.39 6.71
CA ASN A 81 2.08 -11.00 6.75
C ASN A 81 1.55 -11.26 5.34
N TRP A 82 1.73 -10.29 4.44
CA TRP A 82 1.32 -10.45 3.04
C TRP A 82 2.06 -11.61 2.39
N LEU A 83 3.39 -11.67 2.52
CA LEU A 83 4.19 -12.74 1.96
C LEU A 83 3.77 -14.13 2.48
N MET A 84 3.44 -14.24 3.78
CA MET A 84 2.91 -15.49 4.34
C MET A 84 1.59 -15.92 3.70
N THR A 85 0.70 -14.97 3.35
CA THR A 85 -0.55 -15.31 2.66
C THR A 85 -0.32 -15.84 1.25
N ILE A 86 0.69 -15.34 0.54
CA ILE A 86 1.04 -15.82 -0.79
C ILE A 86 1.52 -17.28 -0.72
N PHE A 87 2.43 -17.60 0.20
CA PHE A 87 2.93 -18.98 0.35
C PHE A 87 1.85 -19.98 0.78
N GLN A 88 0.87 -19.55 1.58
CA GLN A 88 -0.26 -20.40 1.95
C GLN A 88 -1.15 -20.70 0.73
N GLN A 89 -1.45 -19.69 -0.08
CA GLN A 89 -2.23 -19.86 -1.31
C GLN A 89 -1.54 -20.78 -2.32
N GLU A 90 -0.21 -20.69 -2.47
CA GLU A 90 0.56 -21.59 -3.34
C GLU A 90 0.57 -23.05 -2.85
N GLY A 91 0.62 -23.25 -1.52
CA GLY A 91 0.57 -24.58 -0.90
C GLY A 91 -0.80 -25.26 -0.98
N GLU A 92 -1.89 -24.48 -1.02
CA GLU A 92 -3.25 -24.99 -1.19
C GLU A 92 -3.53 -25.35 -2.66
N MET A 93 -3.10 -24.51 -3.61
CA MET A 93 -3.31 -24.72 -5.05
C MET A 93 -2.56 -25.95 -5.61
N SER A 94 -1.55 -26.44 -4.88
CA SER A 94 -0.78 -27.64 -5.23
C SER A 94 -1.39 -28.96 -4.70
N ASN A 95 -2.34 -28.90 -3.76
CA ASN A 95 -3.01 -30.09 -3.22
C ASN A 95 -4.31 -30.48 -3.95
N ASP A 96 -4.87 -29.58 -4.77
CA ASP A 96 -6.12 -29.80 -5.50
C ASP A 96 -5.93 -30.49 -6.88
N THR A 97 -4.71 -30.94 -7.21
CA THR A 97 -4.41 -31.62 -8.49
C THR A 97 -4.13 -33.13 -8.36
N ASN A 98 -4.62 -33.78 -7.30
CA ASN A 98 -4.46 -35.24 -7.09
C ASN A 98 -5.79 -36.01 -7.12
#